data_AF-A0A4R0Z7G6-F1
#
_entry.id   AF-A0A4R0Z7G6-F1
#
_cell.length_a   1.000
_cell.length_b   1.000
_cell.length_c   1.000
_cell.angle_alpha   90.00
_cell.angle_beta   90.00
_cell.angle_gamma   90.00
#
_symmetry.space_group_name_H-M   'P 1'
#
loop_
_entity.id
_entity.type
_entity.pdbx_description
1 polymer ?
#
loop_
_entity_poly.entity_id
_entity_poly.type
_entity_poly.pdbx_seq_one_letter_code
_entity_poly.pdbx_strand_id
1 'polypeptide(L)'
;MRGAAMVKMMMYLLIVGLSGGVAVLLFRTGRATRLVHRALRRELQTIHYELKQAEHHPGRQFQLLDPVYRKVVFQVHPKVKMKRTELEQMVSDELNRLIKNKRSAILSSVTVIGRSALGLMMLSISLVGGYAAYHEAQMLNWPGSTQVASSSATILDETFELPTQVASPEELGQALAYHMSQFDETFSIRYIGKSRDFEHTMEEAWDWLEANHIYVFRLSRGGETEYRDYGGYVDLDVGLAYDMNIEEAKQIEARVDQVVAEMPVGLSDYEKVKYINDYVVLNTAYNLDSQASPYTPYSILFNGEGVCEGYALTTLLLLEAAGVEAKYISGEVQTGLHAWNLVKLDDAWYHLDTTWNDPVPNRVGEVGYDYFLVSDETLQKDHTWEIGEYPATAIADY
;
A
#
# COMPACT_ATOMS: atom_id res chain seq x y z
N MET A 1 21.78 46.98 -42.72
CA MET A 1 20.58 47.33 -41.92
C MET A 1 19.36 46.39 -42.09
N ARG A 2 19.37 45.35 -42.93
CA ARG A 2 18.23 44.42 -43.07
C ARG A 2 18.28 43.14 -42.21
N GLY A 3 19.45 42.75 -41.69
CA GLY A 3 19.58 41.56 -40.83
C GLY A 3 19.07 41.74 -39.40
N ALA A 4 19.31 42.91 -38.78
CA ALA A 4 18.95 43.15 -37.37
C ALA A 4 17.43 43.28 -37.14
N ALA A 5 16.67 43.75 -38.14
CA ALA A 5 15.21 43.84 -38.07
C ALA A 5 14.54 42.46 -38.19
N MET A 6 15.12 41.56 -39.01
CA MET A 6 14.61 40.21 -39.21
C MET A 6 14.84 39.32 -37.98
N VAL A 7 15.98 39.48 -37.31
CA VAL A 7 16.27 38.79 -36.04
C VAL A 7 15.34 39.29 -34.92
N LYS A 8 15.08 40.59 -34.81
CA LYS A 8 14.12 41.13 -33.82
C LYS A 8 12.67 40.68 -34.10
N MET A 9 12.26 40.56 -35.36
CA MET A 9 10.93 40.09 -35.74
C MET A 9 10.76 38.58 -35.48
N MET A 10 11.78 37.77 -35.76
CA MET A 10 11.78 36.34 -35.39
C MET A 10 11.80 36.12 -33.88
N MET A 11 12.54 36.94 -33.13
CA MET A 11 12.59 36.85 -31.68
C MET A 11 11.25 37.28 -31.04
N TYR A 12 10.56 38.29 -31.61
CA TYR A 12 9.23 38.70 -31.18
C TYR A 12 8.16 37.64 -31.52
N LEU A 13 8.24 36.99 -32.69
CA LEU A 13 7.38 35.85 -33.05
C LEU A 13 7.66 34.61 -32.18
N LEU A 14 8.90 34.38 -31.76
CA LEU A 14 9.27 33.34 -30.79
C LEU A 14 8.70 33.65 -29.40
N ILE A 15 8.77 34.90 -28.94
CA ILE A 15 8.21 35.32 -27.64
C ILE A 15 6.67 35.31 -27.65
N VAL A 16 6.02 35.68 -28.77
CA VAL A 16 4.56 35.59 -28.94
C VAL A 16 4.10 34.12 -29.10
N GLY A 17 4.89 33.28 -29.78
CA GLY A 17 4.64 31.83 -29.88
C GLY A 17 4.82 31.08 -28.56
N LEU A 18 5.84 31.43 -27.76
CA LEU A 18 6.08 30.87 -26.43
C LEU A 18 5.05 31.37 -25.40
N SER A 19 4.61 32.63 -25.48
CA SER A 19 3.56 33.16 -24.58
C SER A 19 2.16 32.66 -24.91
N GLY A 20 1.85 32.32 -26.17
CA GLY A 20 0.58 31.69 -26.55
C GLY A 20 0.42 30.29 -25.97
N GLY A 21 1.47 29.46 -26.00
CA GLY A 21 1.46 28.13 -25.38
C GLY A 21 1.29 28.19 -23.86
N VAL A 22 2.02 29.09 -23.19
CA VAL A 22 1.92 29.33 -21.74
C VAL A 22 0.56 29.90 -21.34
N ALA A 23 0.00 30.84 -22.11
CA ALA A 23 -1.34 31.39 -21.85
C ALA A 23 -2.45 30.35 -22.04
N VAL A 24 -2.35 29.48 -23.05
CA VAL A 24 -3.28 28.36 -23.25
C VAL A 24 -3.15 27.32 -22.14
N LEU A 25 -1.93 27.03 -21.68
CA LEU A 25 -1.69 26.14 -20.53
C LEU A 25 -2.33 26.72 -19.26
N LEU A 26 -2.06 27.99 -18.94
CA LEU A 26 -2.61 28.69 -17.77
C LEU A 26 -4.15 28.80 -17.81
N PHE A 27 -4.73 28.98 -19.01
CA PHE A 27 -6.18 29.03 -19.18
C PHE A 27 -6.83 27.65 -19.07
N ARG A 28 -6.15 26.59 -19.55
CA ARG A 28 -6.59 25.19 -19.43
C ARG A 28 -6.50 24.70 -17.98
N THR A 29 -5.40 24.95 -17.29
CA THR A 29 -5.23 24.62 -15.86
C THR A 29 -6.25 25.39 -15.03
N GLY A 30 -6.44 26.70 -15.26
CA GLY A 30 -7.47 27.49 -14.58
C GLY A 30 -8.92 27.06 -14.84
N ARG A 31 -9.22 26.37 -15.95
CA ARG A 31 -10.54 25.76 -16.20
C ARG A 31 -10.68 24.43 -15.47
N ALA A 32 -9.65 23.58 -15.48
CA ALA A 32 -9.63 22.31 -14.76
C ALA A 32 -9.78 22.52 -13.24
N THR A 33 -8.99 23.43 -12.65
CA THR A 33 -9.09 23.76 -11.22
C THR A 33 -10.48 24.26 -10.83
N ARG A 34 -11.14 25.05 -11.68
CA ARG A 34 -12.53 25.50 -11.44
C ARG A 34 -13.55 24.36 -11.51
N LEU A 35 -13.34 23.36 -12.37
CA LEU A 35 -14.20 22.19 -12.46
C LEU A 35 -14.02 21.29 -11.23
N VAL A 36 -12.77 20.98 -10.87
CA VAL A 36 -12.41 20.25 -9.65
C VAL A 36 -12.98 20.91 -8.41
N HIS A 37 -12.74 22.21 -8.23
CA HIS A 37 -13.25 22.97 -7.08
C HIS A 37 -14.78 22.92 -6.98
N ARG A 38 -15.51 23.07 -8.09
CA ARG A 38 -16.98 23.02 -8.10
C ARG A 38 -17.52 21.61 -7.80
N ALA A 39 -16.87 20.59 -8.34
CA ALA A 39 -17.24 19.20 -8.12
C ALA A 39 -17.00 18.80 -6.65
N LEU A 40 -15.80 19.07 -6.11
CA LEU A 40 -15.49 18.87 -4.70
C LEU A 40 -16.48 19.58 -3.79
N ARG A 41 -16.77 20.86 -4.03
CA ARG A 41 -17.70 21.61 -3.17
C ARG A 41 -19.12 21.04 -3.18
N ARG A 42 -19.57 20.48 -4.31
CA ARG A 42 -20.88 19.84 -4.42
C ARG A 42 -20.93 18.53 -3.65
N GLU A 43 -19.95 17.67 -3.85
CA GLU A 43 -19.90 16.35 -3.20
C GLU A 43 -19.67 16.51 -1.69
N LEU A 44 -18.77 17.41 -1.26
CA LEU A 44 -18.55 17.72 0.16
C LEU A 44 -19.77 18.31 0.86
N GLN A 45 -20.68 18.97 0.14
CA GLN A 45 -21.94 19.43 0.72
C GLN A 45 -22.87 18.28 1.09
N THR A 46 -22.83 17.17 0.35
CA THR A 46 -23.69 16.01 0.61
C THR A 46 -23.29 15.31 1.90
N ILE A 47 -22.00 15.31 2.22
CA ILE A 47 -21.45 14.65 3.41
C ILE A 47 -21.10 15.59 4.56
N HIS A 48 -21.49 16.87 4.47
CA HIS A 48 -21.09 17.91 5.42
C HIS A 48 -21.49 17.57 6.87
N TYR A 49 -22.69 17.01 7.04
CA TYR A 49 -23.19 16.65 8.36
C TYR A 49 -22.42 15.46 8.95
N GLU A 50 -22.14 14.41 8.17
CA GLU A 50 -21.37 13.26 8.64
C GLU A 50 -19.92 13.63 8.94
N LEU A 51 -19.31 14.49 8.10
CA LEU A 51 -17.96 15.01 8.35
C LEU A 51 -17.88 15.81 9.65
N LYS A 52 -18.94 16.55 9.99
CA LYS A 52 -19.04 17.28 11.25
C LYS A 52 -19.19 16.34 12.45
N GLN A 53 -19.93 15.24 12.32
CA GLN A 53 -20.03 14.23 13.36
C GLN A 53 -18.73 13.45 13.55
N ALA A 54 -17.94 13.31 12.48
CA ALA A 54 -16.62 12.69 12.50
C ALA A 54 -15.49 13.67 12.88
N GLU A 55 -15.79 14.87 13.44
CA GLU A 55 -14.82 15.94 13.70
C GLU A 55 -13.53 15.48 14.42
N HIS A 56 -13.66 14.54 15.36
CA HIS A 56 -12.56 14.01 16.16
C HIS A 56 -12.13 12.58 15.76
N HIS A 57 -12.56 12.09 14.59
CA HIS A 57 -12.33 10.72 14.12
C HIS A 57 -11.70 10.72 12.71
N PRO A 58 -10.36 10.86 12.61
CA PRO A 58 -9.66 10.99 11.33
C PRO A 58 -9.90 9.84 10.34
N GLY A 59 -9.97 8.59 10.82
CA GLY A 59 -10.28 7.43 9.96
C GLY A 59 -11.68 7.48 9.37
N ARG A 60 -12.69 7.87 10.16
CA ARG A 60 -14.06 8.07 9.68
C ARG A 60 -14.17 9.26 8.72
N GLN A 61 -13.40 10.32 8.93
CA GLN A 61 -13.30 11.41 7.98
C GLN A 61 -12.68 10.94 6.65
N PHE A 62 -11.66 10.08 6.69
CA PHE A 62 -11.07 9.48 5.49
C PHE A 62 -12.09 8.62 4.72
N GLN A 63 -12.81 7.72 5.40
CA GLN A 63 -13.87 6.89 4.80
C GLN A 63 -14.97 7.73 4.13
N LEU A 64 -15.27 8.92 4.65
CA LEU A 64 -16.25 9.83 4.05
C LEU A 64 -15.64 10.61 2.85
N LEU A 65 -14.34 10.90 2.88
CA LEU A 65 -13.66 11.72 1.87
C LEU A 65 -13.14 10.92 0.68
N ASP A 66 -12.76 9.64 0.85
CA ASP A 66 -12.27 8.79 -0.25
C ASP A 66 -13.32 8.59 -1.37
N PRO A 67 -14.60 8.28 -1.09
CA PRO A 67 -15.62 8.22 -2.12
C PRO A 67 -15.83 9.56 -2.84
N VAL A 68 -15.70 10.68 -2.12
CA VAL A 68 -15.80 12.03 -2.70
C VAL A 68 -14.62 12.31 -3.63
N TYR A 69 -13.42 11.96 -3.22
CA TYR A 69 -12.20 12.07 -4.03
C TYR A 69 -12.34 11.28 -5.33
N ARG A 70 -12.61 9.97 -5.24
CA ARG A 70 -12.75 9.07 -6.40
C ARG A 70 -13.85 9.53 -7.36
N LYS A 71 -15.00 9.95 -6.81
CA LYS A 71 -16.14 10.43 -7.59
C LYS A 71 -15.84 11.73 -8.33
N VAL A 72 -15.10 12.66 -7.72
CA VAL A 72 -14.75 13.91 -8.40
C VAL A 72 -13.73 13.67 -9.51
N VAL A 73 -12.74 12.82 -9.30
CA VAL A 73 -11.79 12.41 -10.35
C VAL A 73 -12.57 11.84 -11.54
N PHE A 74 -13.46 10.87 -11.30
CA PHE A 74 -14.31 10.26 -12.34
C PHE A 74 -15.19 11.28 -13.09
N GLN A 75 -15.82 12.21 -12.36
CA GLN A 75 -16.72 13.21 -12.97
C GLN A 75 -15.99 14.27 -13.81
N VAL A 76 -14.76 14.60 -13.45
CA VAL A 76 -14.01 15.71 -14.05
C VAL A 76 -13.11 15.23 -15.18
N HIS A 77 -12.56 14.01 -15.07
CA HIS A 77 -11.63 13.42 -16.05
C HIS A 77 -12.08 13.54 -17.51
N PRO A 78 -13.30 13.12 -17.92
CA PRO A 78 -13.73 13.24 -19.32
C PRO A 78 -13.97 14.68 -19.79
N LYS A 79 -13.98 15.67 -18.87
CA LYS A 79 -14.25 17.08 -19.16
C LYS A 79 -12.99 17.92 -19.28
N VAL A 80 -11.82 17.34 -18.97
CA VAL A 80 -10.52 18.02 -19.02
C VAL A 80 -9.58 17.25 -19.93
N LYS A 81 -8.76 17.96 -20.71
CA LYS A 81 -7.65 17.36 -21.45
C LYS A 81 -6.43 17.35 -20.53
N MET A 82 -6.45 16.47 -19.53
CA MET A 82 -5.48 16.33 -18.45
C MET A 82 -5.32 14.84 -18.15
N LYS A 83 -4.11 14.41 -17.80
CA LYS A 83 -3.88 13.02 -17.38
C LYS A 83 -4.64 12.73 -16.09
N ARG A 84 -5.02 11.47 -15.86
CA ARG A 84 -5.80 11.10 -14.67
C ARG A 84 -5.03 11.41 -13.39
N THR A 85 -3.74 11.13 -13.38
CA THR A 85 -2.78 11.41 -12.31
C THR A 85 -2.65 12.90 -12.00
N GLU A 86 -2.49 13.74 -13.02
CA GLU A 86 -2.48 15.21 -12.88
C GLU A 86 -3.80 15.73 -12.30
N LEU A 87 -4.92 15.11 -12.68
CA LEU A 87 -6.23 15.44 -12.13
C LEU A 87 -6.38 14.95 -10.69
N GLU A 88 -5.90 13.74 -10.38
CA GLU A 88 -5.89 13.14 -9.04
C GLU A 88 -5.06 13.97 -8.06
N GLN A 89 -3.88 14.42 -8.47
CA GLN A 89 -3.07 15.37 -7.72
C GLN A 89 -3.81 16.71 -7.55
N MET A 90 -4.43 17.24 -8.62
CA MET A 90 -5.20 18.49 -8.55
C MET A 90 -6.42 18.37 -7.63
N VAL A 91 -7.09 17.22 -7.61
CA VAL A 91 -8.22 16.93 -6.71
C VAL A 91 -7.72 16.81 -5.29
N SER A 92 -6.61 16.10 -5.05
CA SER A 92 -5.95 16.00 -3.73
C SER A 92 -5.55 17.38 -3.20
N ASP A 93 -4.82 18.16 -3.99
CA ASP A 93 -4.36 19.51 -3.63
C ASP A 93 -5.52 20.45 -3.32
N GLU A 94 -6.57 20.42 -4.15
CA GLU A 94 -7.73 21.28 -3.98
C GLU A 94 -8.60 20.85 -2.80
N LEU A 95 -8.74 19.54 -2.56
CA LEU A 95 -9.42 18.99 -1.38
C LEU A 95 -8.65 19.37 -0.10
N ASN A 96 -7.33 19.19 -0.09
CA ASN A 96 -6.45 19.63 0.99
C ASN A 96 -6.54 21.14 1.23
N ARG A 97 -6.60 21.95 0.17
CA ARG A 97 -6.78 23.40 0.27
C ARG A 97 -8.13 23.77 0.88
N LEU A 98 -9.20 23.08 0.49
CA LEU A 98 -10.55 23.26 1.02
C LEU A 98 -10.64 22.89 2.51
N ILE A 99 -9.97 21.81 2.92
CA ILE A 99 -9.86 21.37 4.32
C ILE A 99 -9.05 22.37 5.16
N LYS A 100 -7.94 22.90 4.61
CA LYS A 100 -7.06 23.84 5.33
C LYS A 100 -7.63 25.26 5.47
N ASN A 101 -8.55 25.69 4.59
CA ASN A 101 -9.01 27.08 4.53
C ASN A 101 -10.10 27.45 5.57
N LYS A 102 -9.73 28.29 6.55
CA LYS A 102 -10.60 28.78 7.66
C LYS A 102 -11.84 29.58 7.24
N ARG A 103 -11.95 30.06 5.99
CA ARG A 103 -13.09 30.86 5.50
C ARG A 103 -14.17 30.04 4.77
N SER A 104 -13.97 28.73 4.59
CA SER A 104 -14.96 27.83 4.01
C SER A 104 -15.95 27.39 5.09
N ALA A 105 -17.15 27.96 5.11
CA ALA A 105 -18.21 27.62 6.09
C ALA A 105 -18.67 26.15 6.06
N ILE A 106 -18.22 25.36 5.07
CA ILE A 106 -18.57 23.94 4.89
C ILE A 106 -17.58 23.01 5.63
N LEU A 107 -16.42 23.50 6.10
CA LEU A 107 -15.36 22.65 6.67
C LEU A 107 -14.71 23.23 7.94
N SER A 108 -15.37 24.20 8.60
CA SER A 108 -14.85 24.81 9.82
C SER A 108 -14.84 23.86 11.04
N SER A 109 -15.50 22.71 10.96
CA SER A 109 -15.59 21.66 11.99
C SER A 109 -14.59 20.52 11.80
N VAL A 110 -13.53 20.71 11.01
CA VAL A 110 -12.39 19.78 11.02
C VAL A 110 -11.36 20.43 11.93
N THR A 111 -11.22 19.98 13.17
CA THR A 111 -10.29 20.58 14.15
C THR A 111 -8.84 20.16 13.88
N VAL A 112 -7.91 21.00 14.34
CA VAL A 112 -6.49 21.06 13.95
C VAL A 112 -5.69 19.75 14.17
N ILE A 113 -6.17 18.84 15.03
CA ILE A 113 -5.50 17.55 15.30
C ILE A 113 -5.74 16.53 14.17
N GLY A 114 -6.95 16.50 13.58
CA GLY A 114 -7.25 15.65 12.42
C GLY A 114 -6.67 16.16 11.10
N ARG A 115 -6.29 17.45 11.01
CA ARG A 115 -5.77 18.05 9.76
C ARG A 115 -4.36 17.59 9.38
N SER A 116 -3.57 17.16 10.37
CA SER A 116 -2.23 16.63 10.15
C SER A 116 -2.30 15.17 9.73
N ALA A 117 -3.06 14.34 10.45
CA ALA A 117 -3.27 12.93 10.13
C ALA A 117 -3.98 12.74 8.77
N LEU A 118 -5.03 13.51 8.51
CA LEU A 118 -5.77 13.45 7.24
C LEU A 118 -4.99 14.10 6.09
N GLY A 119 -4.14 15.09 6.39
CA GLY A 119 -3.16 15.61 5.43
C GLY A 119 -2.08 14.60 5.06
N LEU A 120 -1.66 13.74 6.01
CA LEU A 120 -0.68 12.66 5.83
C LEU A 120 -1.28 11.46 5.07
N MET A 121 -2.54 11.07 5.38
CA MET A 121 -3.30 10.06 4.63
C MET A 121 -3.66 10.49 3.20
N MET A 122 -3.72 11.80 2.93
CA MET A 122 -3.90 12.34 1.58
C MET A 122 -2.56 12.60 0.86
N LEU A 123 -1.46 12.70 1.61
CA LEU A 123 -0.09 12.74 1.08
C LEU A 123 0.34 11.36 0.59
N SER A 124 -0.08 10.26 1.22
CA SER A 124 0.08 8.90 0.67
C SER A 124 -0.67 8.74 -0.66
N ILE A 125 -1.88 9.30 -0.81
CA ILE A 125 -2.58 9.38 -2.10
C ILE A 125 -1.81 10.24 -3.14
N SER A 126 -1.12 11.28 -2.69
CA SER A 126 -0.32 12.16 -3.56
C SER A 126 1.02 11.52 -3.98
N LEU A 127 1.58 10.64 -3.14
CA LEU A 127 2.77 9.83 -3.47
C LEU A 127 2.42 8.76 -4.53
N VAL A 128 1.24 8.15 -4.46
CA VAL A 128 0.69 7.27 -5.52
C VAL A 128 0.53 8.02 -6.85
N GLY A 129 0.04 9.27 -6.82
CA GLY A 129 -0.10 10.11 -8.02
C GLY A 129 1.22 10.59 -8.62
N GLY A 130 2.24 10.86 -7.79
CA GLY A 130 3.59 11.21 -8.22
C GLY A 130 4.37 10.03 -8.82
N TYR A 131 4.16 8.83 -8.27
CA TYR A 131 4.74 7.57 -8.77
C TYR A 131 4.13 7.16 -10.12
N ALA A 132 2.81 7.24 -10.28
CA ALA A 132 2.14 6.94 -11.55
C ALA A 132 2.56 7.87 -12.72
N ALA A 133 2.92 9.13 -12.44
CA ALA A 133 3.44 10.05 -13.46
C ALA A 133 4.88 9.72 -13.93
N TYR A 134 5.67 9.06 -13.07
CA TYR A 134 7.01 8.56 -13.41
C TYR A 134 6.92 7.27 -14.26
N HIS A 135 5.97 6.38 -13.95
CA HIS A 135 5.77 5.12 -14.69
C HIS A 135 4.96 5.26 -15.99
N GLU A 136 4.08 6.26 -16.15
CA GLU A 136 3.41 6.53 -17.44
C GLU A 136 4.39 6.89 -18.59
N ALA A 137 5.60 7.39 -18.27
CA ALA A 137 6.65 7.59 -19.26
C ALA A 137 7.32 6.27 -19.70
N GLN A 138 7.23 5.21 -18.87
CA GLN A 138 7.68 3.85 -19.18
C GLN A 138 6.58 3.00 -19.85
N MET A 139 5.30 3.27 -19.56
CA MET A 139 4.12 2.57 -20.11
C MET A 139 3.97 2.64 -21.64
N LEU A 140 4.62 3.60 -22.32
CA LEU A 140 4.65 3.65 -23.79
C LEU A 140 5.54 2.57 -24.43
N ASN A 141 6.37 1.89 -23.64
CA ASN A 141 7.36 0.90 -24.09
C ASN A 141 7.19 -0.46 -23.40
N TRP A 142 5.95 -0.86 -23.13
CA TRP A 142 5.68 -2.17 -22.51
C TRP A 142 6.32 -3.30 -23.34
N PRO A 143 7.10 -4.22 -22.73
CA PRO A 143 7.58 -5.41 -23.42
C PRO A 143 6.36 -6.28 -23.75
N GLY A 144 5.90 -6.24 -25.00
CA GLY A 144 4.71 -6.99 -25.41
C GLY A 144 4.76 -8.45 -24.93
N SER A 145 3.62 -8.94 -24.45
CA SER A 145 3.39 -10.30 -23.95
C SER A 145 4.05 -11.40 -24.81
N THR A 146 5.11 -12.00 -24.29
CA THR A 146 5.72 -13.22 -24.81
C THR A 146 5.32 -14.41 -23.94
N GLN A 147 5.32 -15.62 -24.51
CA GLN A 147 5.24 -16.80 -23.66
C GLN A 147 6.45 -16.80 -22.73
N VAL A 148 6.17 -16.93 -21.44
CA VAL A 148 7.18 -16.84 -20.40
C VAL A 148 7.92 -18.17 -20.34
N ALA A 149 9.24 -18.15 -20.49
CA ALA A 149 10.03 -19.35 -20.24
C ALA A 149 9.92 -19.69 -18.74
N SER A 150 9.72 -20.97 -18.40
CA SER A 150 9.69 -21.40 -17.00
C SER A 150 10.93 -20.91 -16.27
N SER A 151 10.71 -20.31 -15.11
CA SER A 151 11.75 -19.79 -14.21
C SER A 151 11.30 -20.01 -12.79
N SER A 152 12.26 -20.06 -11.86
CA SER A 152 12.02 -20.15 -10.43
C SER A 152 12.87 -19.10 -9.74
N ALA A 153 12.34 -18.46 -8.72
CA ALA A 153 13.12 -17.56 -7.88
C ALA A 153 12.88 -17.89 -6.41
N THR A 154 13.94 -17.83 -5.61
CA THR A 154 13.86 -18.04 -4.17
C THR A 154 14.21 -16.72 -3.50
N ILE A 155 13.34 -16.26 -2.60
CA ILE A 155 13.56 -15.07 -1.78
C ILE A 155 12.85 -15.27 -0.45
N LEU A 156 13.54 -14.95 0.65
CA LEU A 156 13.00 -15.10 2.01
C LEU A 156 12.57 -16.54 2.30
N ASP A 157 13.41 -17.49 1.91
CA ASP A 157 13.18 -18.94 2.01
C ASP A 157 11.93 -19.51 1.30
N GLU A 158 11.16 -18.67 0.62
CA GLU A 158 10.07 -19.09 -0.26
C GLU A 158 10.55 -19.23 -1.71
N THR A 159 10.07 -20.28 -2.39
CA THR A 159 10.35 -20.50 -3.82
C THR A 159 9.09 -20.20 -4.62
N PHE A 160 9.24 -19.30 -5.58
CA PHE A 160 8.20 -18.84 -6.48
C PHE A 160 8.45 -19.42 -7.87
N GLU A 161 7.47 -20.16 -8.39
CA GLU A 161 7.55 -20.80 -9.70
C GLU A 161 6.76 -19.98 -10.72
N LEU A 162 7.37 -19.71 -11.88
CA LEU A 162 6.71 -19.06 -13.00
C LEU A 162 6.20 -20.13 -13.98
N PRO A 163 4.87 -20.32 -14.08
CA PRO A 163 4.33 -21.38 -14.92
C PRO A 163 4.68 -21.21 -16.39
N THR A 164 4.98 -22.32 -17.09
CA THR A 164 5.21 -22.34 -18.55
C THR A 164 4.01 -21.83 -19.36
N GLN A 165 2.82 -21.93 -18.78
CA GLN A 165 1.57 -21.44 -19.33
C GLN A 165 0.66 -21.03 -18.16
N VAL A 166 -0.16 -20.01 -18.38
CA VAL A 166 -1.08 -19.51 -17.36
C VAL A 166 -2.50 -19.72 -17.87
N ALA A 167 -3.22 -20.71 -17.34
CA ALA A 167 -4.52 -21.14 -17.86
C ALA A 167 -5.63 -21.20 -16.80
N SER A 168 -5.31 -20.88 -15.55
CA SER A 168 -6.22 -20.87 -14.40
C SER A 168 -5.94 -19.66 -13.49
N PRO A 169 -6.88 -19.26 -12.62
CA PRO A 169 -6.65 -18.19 -11.64
C PRO A 169 -5.46 -18.47 -10.73
N GLU A 170 -5.28 -19.72 -10.28
CA GLU A 170 -4.14 -20.14 -9.47
C GLU A 170 -2.81 -19.96 -10.20
N GLU A 171 -2.69 -20.44 -11.45
CA GLU A 171 -1.46 -20.22 -12.24
C GLU A 171 -1.21 -18.73 -12.51
N LEU A 172 -2.27 -17.92 -12.60
CA LEU A 172 -2.14 -16.46 -12.73
C LEU A 172 -1.62 -15.84 -11.44
N GLY A 173 -2.13 -16.28 -10.29
CA GLY A 173 -1.63 -15.91 -8.97
C GLY A 173 -0.16 -16.31 -8.78
N GLN A 174 0.25 -17.50 -9.21
CA GLN A 174 1.65 -17.95 -9.18
C GLN A 174 2.56 -17.06 -10.04
N ALA A 175 2.11 -16.71 -11.25
CA ALA A 175 2.86 -15.81 -12.12
C ALA A 175 2.99 -14.40 -11.52
N LEU A 176 1.92 -13.86 -10.91
CA LEU A 176 1.96 -12.60 -10.15
C LEU A 176 2.94 -12.70 -8.98
N ALA A 177 2.85 -13.76 -8.17
CA ALA A 177 3.74 -14.00 -7.03
C ALA A 177 5.20 -14.02 -7.44
N TYR A 178 5.54 -14.71 -8.54
CA TYR A 178 6.89 -14.74 -9.07
C TYR A 178 7.41 -13.34 -9.37
N HIS A 179 6.68 -12.55 -10.17
CA HIS A 179 7.13 -11.21 -10.53
C HIS A 179 7.23 -10.28 -9.31
N MET A 180 6.28 -10.40 -8.38
CA MET A 180 6.29 -9.64 -7.13
C MET A 180 7.45 -10.01 -6.21
N SER A 181 7.83 -11.30 -6.16
CA SER A 181 9.02 -11.77 -5.43
C SER A 181 10.32 -11.17 -5.97
N GLN A 182 10.34 -10.82 -7.26
CA GLN A 182 11.49 -10.20 -7.91
C GLN A 182 11.46 -8.67 -7.84
N PHE A 183 10.40 -8.10 -7.25
CA PHE A 183 10.13 -6.66 -7.24
C PHE A 183 10.07 -6.07 -8.65
N ASP A 184 9.57 -6.85 -9.62
CA ASP A 184 9.36 -6.37 -10.99
C ASP A 184 8.29 -5.28 -10.96
N GLU A 185 8.68 -4.05 -11.31
CA GLU A 185 7.76 -2.89 -11.35
C GLU A 185 6.83 -2.94 -12.57
N THR A 186 7.21 -3.61 -13.66
CA THR A 186 6.38 -3.76 -14.87
C THR A 186 6.60 -5.11 -15.55
N PHE A 187 5.52 -5.86 -15.82
CA PHE A 187 5.61 -7.18 -16.47
C PHE A 187 4.30 -7.63 -17.14
N SER A 188 4.38 -8.28 -18.31
CA SER A 188 3.21 -8.88 -18.96
C SER A 188 3.04 -10.35 -18.56
N ILE A 189 1.79 -10.78 -18.40
CA ILE A 189 1.39 -12.18 -18.31
C ILE A 189 0.40 -12.48 -19.44
N ARG A 190 0.63 -13.55 -20.20
CA ARG A 190 -0.38 -14.08 -21.13
C ARG A 190 -1.19 -15.18 -20.46
N TYR A 191 -2.48 -14.92 -20.30
CA TYR A 191 -3.47 -15.89 -19.83
C TYR A 191 -4.16 -16.58 -21.02
N ILE A 192 -4.09 -17.91 -21.07
CA ILE A 192 -4.67 -18.74 -22.15
C ILE A 192 -5.91 -19.55 -21.70
N GLY A 193 -6.34 -19.33 -20.46
CA GLY A 193 -7.50 -20.02 -19.89
C GLY A 193 -8.83 -19.53 -20.47
N LYS A 194 -9.93 -20.16 -20.03
CA LYS A 194 -11.28 -19.75 -20.45
C LYS A 194 -11.73 -18.51 -19.70
N SER A 195 -11.52 -17.31 -20.24
CA SER A 195 -12.08 -16.08 -19.67
C SER A 195 -13.41 -15.72 -20.36
N ARG A 196 -14.54 -16.16 -19.79
CA ARG A 196 -15.82 -15.46 -20.08
C ARG A 196 -15.90 -14.13 -19.35
N ASP A 197 -15.22 -14.05 -18.22
CA ASP A 197 -15.07 -12.89 -17.35
C ASP A 197 -13.64 -12.90 -16.80
N PHE A 198 -12.76 -12.09 -17.41
CA PHE A 198 -11.36 -12.02 -16.99
C PHE A 198 -11.20 -11.21 -15.69
N GLU A 199 -12.14 -10.31 -15.37
CA GLU A 199 -12.09 -9.53 -14.13
C GLU A 199 -12.27 -10.47 -12.92
N HIS A 200 -13.24 -11.38 -12.98
CA HIS A 200 -13.40 -12.40 -11.93
C HIS A 200 -12.19 -13.35 -11.83
N THR A 201 -11.60 -13.74 -12.97
CA THR A 201 -10.38 -14.58 -12.98
C THR A 201 -9.23 -13.87 -12.28
N MET A 202 -9.13 -12.56 -12.47
CA MET A 202 -8.12 -11.72 -11.83
C MET A 202 -8.37 -11.58 -10.32
N GLU A 203 -9.62 -11.37 -9.89
CA GLU A 203 -10.00 -11.36 -8.47
C GLU A 203 -9.58 -12.66 -7.78
N GLU A 204 -9.94 -13.82 -8.35
CA GLU A 204 -9.53 -15.14 -7.83
C GLU A 204 -8.00 -15.32 -7.78
N ALA A 205 -7.25 -14.72 -8.70
CA ALA A 205 -5.79 -14.77 -8.72
C ALA A 205 -5.17 -13.91 -7.61
N TRP A 206 -5.73 -12.72 -7.35
CA TRP A 206 -5.31 -11.88 -6.23
C TRP A 206 -5.65 -12.51 -4.88
N ASP A 207 -6.83 -13.10 -4.73
CA ASP A 207 -7.24 -13.83 -3.53
C ASP A 207 -6.29 -15.01 -3.26
N TRP A 208 -5.93 -15.77 -4.32
CA TRP A 208 -4.95 -16.85 -4.20
C TRP A 208 -3.58 -16.32 -3.77
N LEU A 209 -3.12 -15.21 -4.37
CA LEU A 209 -1.84 -14.58 -4.02
C LEU A 209 -1.81 -14.12 -2.55
N GLU A 210 -2.84 -13.42 -2.09
CA GLU A 210 -2.94 -12.94 -0.71
C GLU A 210 -2.96 -14.11 0.29
N ALA A 211 -3.71 -15.17 -0.03
CA ALA A 211 -3.83 -16.34 0.84
C ALA A 211 -2.55 -17.19 0.94
N ASN A 212 -1.73 -17.23 -0.12
CA ASN A 212 -0.56 -18.12 -0.20
C ASN A 212 0.78 -17.38 -0.06
N HIS A 213 0.85 -16.11 -0.43
CA HIS A 213 2.08 -15.32 -0.45
C HIS A 213 1.84 -13.90 0.08
N ILE A 214 1.26 -13.84 1.29
CA ILE A 214 0.87 -12.57 1.94
C ILE A 214 2.04 -11.59 2.04
N TYR A 215 3.27 -12.07 2.22
CA TYR A 215 4.44 -11.22 2.34
C TYR A 215 4.66 -10.33 1.11
N VAL A 216 4.79 -10.94 -0.08
CA VAL A 216 5.02 -10.19 -1.32
C VAL A 216 3.79 -9.36 -1.69
N PHE A 217 2.58 -9.82 -1.34
CA PHE A 217 1.36 -9.05 -1.52
C PHE A 217 1.39 -7.73 -0.74
N ARG A 218 1.70 -7.78 0.56
CA ARG A 218 1.72 -6.60 1.45
C ARG A 218 2.85 -5.61 1.16
N LEU A 219 3.93 -6.04 0.51
CA LEU A 219 5.01 -5.15 0.10
C LEU A 219 4.69 -4.32 -1.15
N SER A 220 3.65 -4.69 -1.90
CA SER A 220 3.16 -3.88 -3.00
C SER A 220 2.30 -2.71 -2.47
N ARG A 221 2.54 -1.50 -2.96
CA ARG A 221 1.87 -0.25 -2.52
C ARG A 221 0.78 0.21 -3.49
N GLY A 222 0.26 -0.76 -4.23
CA GLY A 222 -0.69 -0.55 -5.30
C GLY A 222 -0.04 -0.65 -6.67
N GLY A 223 -0.89 -0.54 -7.68
CA GLY A 223 -0.48 -0.71 -9.06
C GLY A 223 -1.61 -0.47 -10.02
N GLU A 224 -1.29 -0.63 -11.30
CA GLU A 224 -2.23 -0.53 -12.39
C GLU A 224 -2.17 -1.79 -13.24
N THR A 225 -3.34 -2.26 -13.65
CA THR A 225 -3.46 -3.41 -14.54
C THR A 225 -4.24 -3.00 -15.77
N GLU A 226 -3.70 -3.29 -16.95
CA GLU A 226 -4.42 -3.20 -18.21
C GLU A 226 -4.48 -4.58 -18.84
N TYR A 227 -5.65 -4.97 -19.35
CA TYR A 227 -5.78 -6.25 -20.03
C TYR A 227 -6.42 -6.09 -21.41
N ARG A 228 -6.00 -6.96 -22.34
CA ARG A 228 -6.45 -7.00 -23.73
C ARG A 228 -6.90 -8.42 -24.08
N ASP A 229 -8.19 -8.59 -24.34
CA ASP A 229 -8.79 -9.87 -24.71
C ASP A 229 -8.83 -10.04 -26.24
N TYR A 230 -8.27 -11.15 -26.72
CA TYR A 230 -8.20 -11.52 -28.14
C TYR A 230 -9.13 -12.67 -28.52
N GLY A 231 -10.02 -13.11 -27.61
CA GLY A 231 -11.01 -14.17 -27.83
C GLY A 231 -10.47 -15.61 -27.69
N GLY A 232 -9.16 -15.77 -27.50
CA GLY A 232 -8.52 -17.06 -27.22
C GLY A 232 -7.39 -16.99 -26.19
N TYR A 233 -6.94 -15.79 -25.85
CA TYR A 233 -6.03 -15.48 -24.76
C TYR A 233 -6.23 -14.02 -24.35
N VAL A 234 -5.80 -13.69 -23.13
CA VAL A 234 -5.75 -12.34 -22.59
C VAL A 234 -4.30 -11.99 -22.33
N ASP A 235 -3.87 -10.82 -22.80
CA ASP A 235 -2.61 -10.24 -22.37
C ASP A 235 -2.89 -9.27 -21.24
N LEU A 236 -2.29 -9.54 -20.09
CA LEU A 236 -2.35 -8.72 -18.89
C LEU A 236 -1.02 -7.99 -18.72
N ASP A 237 -1.08 -6.69 -18.54
CA ASP A 237 0.04 -5.81 -18.24
C ASP A 237 -0.13 -5.29 -16.81
N VAL A 238 0.86 -5.54 -15.95
CA VAL A 238 0.83 -5.21 -14.52
C VAL A 238 1.98 -4.27 -14.16
N GLY A 239 1.63 -3.08 -13.66
CA GLY A 239 2.56 -2.10 -13.11
C GLY A 239 2.39 -2.03 -11.60
N LEU A 240 3.45 -2.26 -10.82
CA LEU A 240 3.42 -2.29 -9.36
C LEU A 240 4.39 -1.30 -8.76
N ALA A 241 4.02 -0.76 -7.60
CA ALA A 241 4.88 0.02 -6.72
C ALA A 241 5.32 -0.82 -5.53
N TYR A 242 6.58 -0.69 -5.11
CA TYR A 242 7.10 -1.35 -3.91
C TYR A 242 7.76 -0.33 -3.00
N ASP A 243 7.70 -0.63 -1.69
CA ASP A 243 8.37 0.15 -0.65
C ASP A 243 9.79 -0.35 -0.32
N MET A 244 10.22 -1.40 -1.02
CA MET A 244 11.55 -1.97 -0.92
C MET A 244 11.97 -2.62 -2.24
N ASN A 245 13.23 -3.02 -2.35
CA ASN A 245 13.82 -3.67 -3.52
C ASN A 245 14.40 -5.05 -3.21
N ILE A 246 14.88 -5.73 -4.25
CA ILE A 246 15.44 -7.08 -4.15
C ILE A 246 16.73 -7.17 -3.31
N GLU A 247 17.55 -6.11 -3.27
CA GLU A 247 18.72 -6.08 -2.39
C GLU A 247 18.32 -6.01 -0.91
N GLU A 248 17.33 -5.18 -0.58
CA GLU A 248 16.77 -5.10 0.78
C GLU A 248 16.13 -6.42 1.19
N ALA A 249 15.44 -7.12 0.27
CA ALA A 249 14.87 -8.44 0.54
C ALA A 249 15.94 -9.47 0.92
N LYS A 250 17.06 -9.50 0.19
CA LYS A 250 18.21 -10.38 0.52
C LYS A 250 18.87 -10.01 1.85
N GLN A 251 18.89 -8.71 2.19
CA GLN A 251 19.41 -8.26 3.49
C GLN A 251 18.48 -8.69 4.63
N ILE A 252 17.16 -8.59 4.44
CA ILE A 252 16.16 -9.09 5.39
C ILE A 252 16.35 -10.59 5.60
N GLU A 253 16.41 -11.39 4.54
CA GLU A 253 16.63 -12.84 4.60
C GLU A 253 17.87 -13.19 5.44
N ALA A 254 19.02 -12.60 5.10
CA ALA A 254 20.26 -12.83 5.86
C ALA A 254 20.17 -12.38 7.33
N ARG A 255 19.38 -11.34 7.63
CA ARG A 255 19.19 -10.85 9.00
C ARG A 255 18.23 -11.74 9.79
N VAL A 256 17.17 -12.24 9.15
CA VAL A 256 16.24 -13.22 9.73
C VAL A 256 16.99 -14.50 10.09
N ASP A 257 17.77 -15.05 9.15
CA ASP A 257 18.64 -16.21 9.37
C ASP A 257 19.57 -16.02 10.55
N GLN A 258 20.21 -14.84 10.63
CA GLN A 258 21.10 -14.51 11.73
C GLN A 258 20.37 -14.51 13.07
N VAL A 259 19.20 -13.89 13.16
CA VAL A 259 18.43 -13.80 14.41
C VAL A 259 17.97 -15.18 14.86
N VAL A 260 17.49 -16.03 13.94
CA VAL A 260 17.10 -17.40 14.27
C VAL A 260 18.31 -18.25 14.67
N ALA A 261 19.48 -18.06 14.04
CA ALA A 261 20.71 -18.76 14.41
C ALA A 261 21.27 -18.32 15.79
N GLU A 262 21.00 -17.08 16.22
CA GLU A 262 21.36 -16.55 17.55
C GLU A 262 20.41 -17.03 18.66
N MET A 263 19.26 -17.60 18.29
CA MET A 263 18.30 -18.16 19.24
C MET A 263 18.89 -19.38 19.97
N PRO A 264 18.68 -19.52 21.30
CA PRO A 264 19.12 -20.70 22.04
C PRO A 264 18.61 -22.02 21.42
N VAL A 265 19.46 -23.04 21.42
CA VAL A 265 19.08 -24.37 20.89
C VAL A 265 18.13 -25.07 21.86
N GLY A 266 17.07 -25.69 21.32
CA GLY A 266 16.15 -26.55 22.08
C GLY A 266 14.99 -25.81 22.74
N LEU A 267 14.70 -24.58 22.33
CA LEU A 267 13.49 -23.86 22.76
C LEU A 267 12.22 -24.57 22.29
N SER A 268 11.23 -24.60 23.17
CA SER A 268 9.83 -24.90 22.82
C SER A 268 9.25 -23.82 21.91
N ASP A 269 8.17 -24.12 21.19
CA ASP A 269 7.56 -23.12 20.29
C ASP A 269 7.08 -21.87 21.06
N TYR A 270 6.54 -22.03 22.28
CA TYR A 270 6.26 -20.89 23.17
C TYR A 270 7.51 -20.02 23.43
N GLU A 271 8.65 -20.64 23.75
CA GLU A 271 9.89 -19.91 24.03
C GLU A 271 10.45 -19.22 22.78
N LYS A 272 10.29 -19.82 21.59
CA LYS A 272 10.64 -19.18 20.32
C LYS A 272 9.79 -17.95 20.07
N VAL A 273 8.47 -18.06 20.26
CA VAL A 273 7.54 -16.94 20.08
C VAL A 273 7.88 -15.81 21.05
N LYS A 274 8.18 -16.15 22.31
CA LYS A 274 8.63 -15.18 23.31
C LYS A 274 9.94 -14.51 22.89
N TYR A 275 10.93 -15.28 22.45
CA TYR A 275 12.21 -14.74 21.98
C TYR A 275 12.02 -13.74 20.85
N ILE A 276 11.14 -14.06 19.88
CA ILE A 276 10.86 -13.21 18.73
C ILE A 276 10.11 -11.94 19.13
N ASN A 277 9.08 -12.05 19.99
CA ASN A 277 8.39 -10.88 20.55
C ASN A 277 9.38 -9.94 21.23
N ASP A 278 10.21 -10.48 22.14
CA ASP A 278 11.20 -9.70 22.87
C ASP A 278 12.22 -9.08 21.93
N TYR A 279 12.69 -9.82 20.92
CA TYR A 279 13.63 -9.32 19.93
C TYR A 279 13.06 -8.12 19.16
N VAL A 280 11.85 -8.23 18.61
CA VAL A 280 11.22 -7.16 17.83
C VAL A 280 11.01 -5.94 18.72
N VAL A 281 10.39 -6.10 19.90
CA VAL A 281 10.10 -4.99 20.82
C VAL A 281 11.39 -4.30 21.30
N LEU A 282 12.43 -5.05 21.65
CA LEU A 282 13.68 -4.46 22.16
C LEU A 282 14.52 -3.75 21.10
N ASN A 283 14.31 -4.07 19.82
CA ASN A 283 15.11 -3.53 18.71
C ASN A 283 14.31 -2.56 17.84
N THR A 284 13.11 -2.14 18.24
CA THR A 284 12.27 -1.26 17.42
C THR A 284 11.61 -0.17 18.27
N ALA A 285 11.31 0.95 17.64
CA ALA A 285 10.49 2.02 18.19
C ALA A 285 9.38 2.38 17.20
N TYR A 286 8.15 2.52 17.69
CA TYR A 286 7.05 2.96 16.82
C TYR A 286 7.32 4.37 16.26
N ASN A 287 7.49 4.47 14.94
CA ASN A 287 7.79 5.72 14.25
C ASN A 287 7.31 5.69 12.79
N LEU A 288 6.46 6.65 12.43
CA LEU A 288 5.97 6.87 11.06
C LEU A 288 7.00 7.59 10.16
N ASP A 289 7.91 8.35 10.75
CA ASP A 289 8.93 9.15 10.07
C ASP A 289 10.29 8.42 10.06
N SER A 290 10.27 7.11 9.74
CA SER A 290 11.52 6.33 9.66
C SER A 290 12.36 6.69 8.43
N GLN A 291 13.65 6.35 8.47
CA GLN A 291 14.59 6.59 7.38
C GLN A 291 14.31 5.71 6.14
N ALA A 292 13.88 4.48 6.36
CA ALA A 292 13.34 3.60 5.33
C ALA A 292 11.80 3.61 5.40
N SER A 293 11.12 2.92 4.47
CA SER A 293 9.67 2.80 4.56
C SER A 293 9.28 2.13 5.90
N PRO A 294 8.52 2.79 6.78
CA PRO A 294 8.21 2.29 8.13
C PRO A 294 7.31 1.05 8.12
N TYR A 295 6.82 0.68 6.94
CA TYR A 295 5.92 -0.45 6.74
C TYR A 295 6.65 -1.74 6.35
N THR A 296 7.97 -1.70 6.16
CA THR A 296 8.75 -2.86 5.69
C THR A 296 9.56 -3.50 6.83
N PRO A 297 9.84 -4.82 6.75
CA PRO A 297 10.75 -5.45 7.70
C PRO A 297 12.16 -4.86 7.68
N TYR A 298 12.58 -4.30 6.55
CA TYR A 298 13.87 -3.62 6.45
C TYR A 298 14.00 -2.50 7.48
N SER A 299 12.97 -1.66 7.61
CA SER A 299 12.97 -0.57 8.58
C SER A 299 13.05 -1.07 10.02
N ILE A 300 12.34 -2.16 10.34
CA ILE A 300 12.38 -2.79 11.67
C ILE A 300 13.77 -3.35 11.97
N LEU A 301 14.33 -4.16 11.06
CA LEU A 301 15.55 -4.94 11.29
C LEU A 301 16.84 -4.13 11.19
N PHE A 302 16.85 -3.02 10.44
CA PHE A 302 18.05 -2.23 10.17
C PHE A 302 17.99 -0.81 10.73
N ASN A 303 16.81 -0.18 10.77
CA ASN A 303 16.64 1.18 11.28
C ASN A 303 16.11 1.20 12.72
N GLY A 304 15.53 0.10 13.18
CA GLY A 304 14.94 -0.02 14.51
C GLY A 304 13.72 0.87 14.70
N GLU A 305 12.97 1.10 13.62
CA GLU A 305 11.83 1.99 13.60
C GLU A 305 10.78 1.50 12.61
N GLY A 306 9.50 1.66 12.92
CA GLY A 306 8.44 1.34 11.98
C GLY A 306 7.04 1.46 12.56
N VAL A 307 6.06 0.92 11.85
CA VAL A 307 4.66 0.86 12.27
C VAL A 307 4.10 -0.55 12.20
N CYS A 308 2.85 -0.73 12.60
CA CYS A 308 2.21 -2.03 12.78
C CYS A 308 2.43 -3.03 11.64
N GLU A 309 2.35 -2.57 10.39
CA GLU A 309 2.61 -3.42 9.23
C GLU A 309 4.06 -3.95 9.19
N GLY A 310 5.04 -3.10 9.46
CA GLY A 310 6.45 -3.51 9.54
C GLY A 310 6.68 -4.50 10.69
N TYR A 311 6.12 -4.21 11.87
CA TYR A 311 6.20 -5.11 13.04
C TYR A 311 5.61 -6.49 12.72
N ALA A 312 4.40 -6.53 12.15
CA ALA A 312 3.70 -7.77 11.85
C ALA A 312 4.41 -8.60 10.75
N LEU A 313 4.96 -7.95 9.72
CA LEU A 313 5.72 -8.64 8.67
C LEU A 313 7.07 -9.16 9.18
N THR A 314 7.81 -8.39 9.99
CA THR A 314 9.05 -8.87 10.61
C THR A 314 8.79 -10.04 11.55
N THR A 315 7.74 -9.94 12.37
CA THR A 315 7.36 -10.99 13.31
C THR A 315 6.98 -12.27 12.58
N LEU A 316 6.22 -12.16 11.48
CA LEU A 316 5.87 -13.31 10.63
C LEU A 316 7.13 -14.02 10.11
N LEU A 317 8.03 -13.28 9.45
CA LEU A 317 9.25 -13.85 8.87
C LEU A 317 10.12 -14.56 9.93
N LEU A 318 10.29 -13.95 11.10
CA LEU A 318 11.07 -14.54 12.19
C LEU A 318 10.42 -15.82 12.75
N LEU A 319 9.09 -15.86 12.86
CA LEU A 319 8.36 -17.03 13.35
C LEU A 319 8.45 -18.19 12.36
N GLU A 320 8.21 -17.93 11.08
CA GLU A 320 8.28 -18.92 10.01
C GLU A 320 9.69 -19.50 9.90
N ALA A 321 10.72 -18.65 9.91
CA ALA A 321 12.12 -19.08 9.92
C ALA A 321 12.49 -19.89 11.18
N ALA A 322 11.87 -19.61 12.32
CA ALA A 322 12.02 -20.41 13.56
C ALA A 322 11.19 -21.71 13.58
N GLY A 323 10.45 -21.99 12.49
CA GLY A 323 9.60 -23.17 12.34
C GLY A 323 8.32 -23.11 13.17
N VAL A 324 7.82 -21.92 13.49
CA VAL A 324 6.55 -21.70 14.19
C VAL A 324 5.50 -21.29 13.16
N GLU A 325 4.39 -22.03 13.09
CA GLU A 325 3.29 -21.72 12.18
C GLU A 325 2.60 -20.41 12.62
N ALA A 326 2.58 -19.43 11.71
CA ALA A 326 2.03 -18.10 11.96
C ALA A 326 1.25 -17.59 10.74
N LYS A 327 0.44 -16.55 10.94
CA LYS A 327 -0.30 -15.84 9.89
C LYS A 327 -0.26 -14.34 10.15
N TYR A 328 -0.20 -13.56 9.08
CA TYR A 328 -0.50 -12.13 9.13
C TYR A 328 -2.01 -11.92 9.16
N ILE A 329 -2.47 -10.99 9.99
CA ILE A 329 -3.87 -10.57 10.07
C ILE A 329 -3.96 -9.05 10.07
N SER A 330 -5.01 -8.53 9.46
CA SER A 330 -5.32 -7.11 9.47
C SER A 330 -6.73 -6.84 9.97
N GLY A 331 -6.95 -5.64 10.47
CA GLY A 331 -8.23 -5.23 11.02
C GLY A 331 -8.25 -3.76 11.41
N GLU A 332 -9.10 -3.42 12.38
CA GLU A 332 -9.26 -2.07 12.88
C GLU A 332 -9.12 -2.01 14.41
N VAL A 333 -8.54 -0.90 14.86
CA VAL A 333 -8.49 -0.44 16.25
C VAL A 333 -9.07 0.98 16.32
N GLN A 334 -9.23 1.55 17.52
CA GLN A 334 -9.81 2.89 17.68
C GLN A 334 -9.11 3.99 16.85
N THR A 335 -7.80 3.84 16.59
CA THR A 335 -6.99 4.82 15.87
C THR A 335 -6.94 4.61 14.36
N GLY A 336 -7.43 3.49 13.82
CA GLY A 336 -7.45 3.21 12.38
C GLY A 336 -7.20 1.74 12.04
N LEU A 337 -6.74 1.49 10.80
CA LEU A 337 -6.31 0.17 10.37
C LEU A 337 -5.09 -0.29 11.17
N HIS A 338 -5.03 -1.57 11.47
CA HIS A 338 -3.97 -2.20 12.23
C HIS A 338 -3.63 -3.58 11.67
N ALA A 339 -2.43 -4.05 11.98
CA ALA A 339 -1.92 -5.34 11.55
C ALA A 339 -1.13 -6.00 12.67
N TRP A 340 -1.29 -7.31 12.82
CA TRP A 340 -0.64 -8.14 13.82
C TRP A 340 -0.55 -9.58 13.32
N ASN A 341 -0.23 -10.54 14.20
CA ASN A 341 -0.06 -11.93 13.83
C ASN A 341 -1.02 -12.88 14.60
N LEU A 342 -1.33 -14.00 13.96
CA LEU A 342 -1.82 -15.21 14.59
C LEU A 342 -0.67 -16.21 14.66
N VAL A 343 -0.54 -16.93 15.77
CA VAL A 343 0.52 -17.90 16.03
C VAL A 343 -0.12 -19.18 16.53
N LYS A 344 0.34 -20.33 16.04
CA LYS A 344 -0.19 -21.62 16.43
C LYS A 344 0.73 -22.34 17.40
N LEU A 345 0.20 -22.68 18.57
CA LEU A 345 0.87 -23.45 19.63
C LEU A 345 -0.05 -24.58 20.09
N ASP A 346 0.48 -25.79 20.26
CA ASP A 346 -0.27 -26.95 20.74
C ASP A 346 -1.59 -27.19 19.98
N ASP A 347 -1.56 -27.06 18.65
CA ASP A 347 -2.70 -27.17 17.72
C ASP A 347 -3.80 -26.10 17.89
N ALA A 348 -3.56 -25.04 18.66
CA ALA A 348 -4.47 -23.91 18.84
C ALA A 348 -3.85 -22.59 18.36
N TRP A 349 -4.69 -21.69 17.85
CA TRP A 349 -4.27 -20.36 17.40
C TRP A 349 -4.37 -19.34 18.54
N TYR A 350 -3.48 -18.34 18.53
CA TYR A 350 -3.44 -17.23 19.46
C TYR A 350 -3.00 -15.95 18.74
N HIS A 351 -3.50 -14.81 19.18
CA HIS A 351 -3.03 -13.52 18.68
C HIS A 351 -1.71 -13.11 19.32
N LEU A 352 -0.84 -12.52 18.50
CA LEU A 352 0.40 -11.88 18.90
C LEU A 352 0.47 -10.51 18.24
N ASP A 353 0.43 -9.45 19.05
CA ASP A 353 0.65 -8.08 18.58
C ASP A 353 1.94 -7.51 19.16
N THR A 354 3.03 -7.65 18.41
CA THR A 354 4.34 -7.09 18.78
C THR A 354 4.35 -5.56 18.79
N THR A 355 3.44 -4.91 18.07
CA THR A 355 3.32 -3.44 18.06
C THR A 355 2.76 -2.93 19.38
N TRP A 356 1.72 -3.58 19.90
CA TRP A 356 1.09 -3.17 21.17
C TRP A 356 1.77 -3.80 22.39
N ASN A 357 2.66 -4.77 22.18
CA ASN A 357 3.65 -5.20 23.18
C ASN A 357 4.86 -4.26 23.27
N ASP A 358 5.06 -3.34 22.32
CA ASP A 358 6.06 -2.27 22.41
C ASP A 358 5.54 -1.09 23.27
N PRO A 359 6.13 -0.80 24.45
CA PRO A 359 5.63 0.25 25.33
C PRO A 359 5.67 1.63 24.67
N VAL A 360 4.55 2.34 24.59
CA VAL A 360 4.50 3.73 24.09
C VAL A 360 4.36 4.74 25.25
N PRO A 361 5.22 5.77 25.36
CA PRO A 361 6.40 6.06 24.53
C PRO A 361 7.50 5.01 24.74
N ASN A 362 8.31 4.74 23.69
CA ASN A 362 9.34 3.69 23.71
C ASN A 362 10.19 3.74 24.99
N ARG A 363 10.33 2.58 25.63
CA ARG A 363 11.14 2.38 26.83
C ARG A 363 12.22 1.35 26.53
N VAL A 364 13.41 1.85 26.24
CA VAL A 364 14.60 1.02 25.94
C VAL A 364 14.80 -0.04 27.01
N GLY A 365 14.79 -1.31 26.61
CA GLY A 365 15.00 -2.46 27.50
C GLY A 365 13.75 -3.00 28.19
N GLU A 366 12.57 -2.42 27.95
CA GLU A 366 11.29 -2.94 28.44
C GLU A 366 10.54 -3.67 27.32
N VAL A 367 9.84 -4.76 27.69
CA VAL A 367 8.99 -5.53 26.78
C VAL A 367 7.62 -5.69 27.43
N GLY A 368 6.57 -5.38 26.69
CA GLY A 368 5.19 -5.65 27.06
C GLY A 368 4.73 -7.06 26.65
N TYR A 369 3.67 -7.53 27.30
CA TYR A 369 3.07 -8.84 27.04
C TYR A 369 1.53 -8.78 27.08
N ASP A 370 0.94 -7.59 27.00
CA ASP A 370 -0.51 -7.41 27.11
C ASP A 370 -1.25 -8.09 25.94
N TYR A 371 -0.59 -8.25 24.79
CA TYR A 371 -1.09 -8.91 23.58
C TYR A 371 -0.19 -10.06 23.15
N PHE A 372 0.42 -10.75 24.12
CA PHE A 372 1.25 -11.92 23.88
C PHE A 372 0.43 -13.21 24.04
N LEU A 373 0.17 -13.90 22.93
CA LEU A 373 -0.56 -15.18 22.88
C LEU A 373 -1.96 -15.12 23.50
N VAL A 374 -2.75 -14.14 23.09
CA VAL A 374 -4.10 -13.90 23.60
C VAL A 374 -5.18 -14.51 22.72
N SER A 375 -6.32 -14.82 23.33
CA SER A 375 -7.52 -15.32 22.66
C SER A 375 -8.29 -14.22 21.91
N ASP A 376 -9.24 -14.63 21.07
CA ASP A 376 -10.19 -13.77 20.37
C ASP A 376 -10.96 -12.92 21.39
N GLU A 377 -11.40 -13.53 22.51
CA GLU A 377 -12.14 -12.85 23.58
C GLU A 377 -11.32 -11.70 24.19
N THR A 378 -10.01 -11.90 24.37
CA THR A 378 -9.13 -10.86 24.90
C THR A 378 -8.87 -9.78 23.86
N LEU A 379 -8.52 -10.16 22.63
CA LEU A 379 -8.17 -9.18 21.60
C LEU A 379 -9.37 -8.35 21.12
N GLN A 380 -10.58 -8.92 21.07
CA GLN A 380 -11.81 -8.23 20.62
C GLN A 380 -12.24 -7.06 21.53
N LYS A 381 -11.59 -6.85 22.67
CA LYS A 381 -11.90 -5.73 23.58
C LYS A 381 -11.56 -4.38 22.94
N ASP A 382 -10.57 -4.34 22.05
CA ASP A 382 -10.10 -3.12 21.37
C ASP A 382 -9.64 -3.31 19.93
N HIS A 383 -9.58 -4.55 19.43
CA HIS A 383 -9.37 -4.87 18.02
C HIS A 383 -10.64 -5.44 17.39
N THR A 384 -10.77 -5.25 16.08
CA THR A 384 -11.82 -5.84 15.24
C THR A 384 -11.21 -6.34 13.93
N TRP A 385 -11.71 -7.45 13.42
CA TRP A 385 -11.30 -8.05 12.14
C TRP A 385 -12.48 -8.81 11.53
N GLU A 386 -12.36 -9.21 10.27
CA GLU A 386 -13.39 -9.98 9.58
C GLU A 386 -13.43 -11.43 10.10
N ILE A 387 -14.47 -11.75 10.85
CA ILE A 387 -14.66 -13.08 11.44
C ILE A 387 -14.96 -14.08 10.33
N GLY A 388 -14.21 -15.17 10.29
CA GLY A 388 -14.36 -16.26 9.32
C GLY A 388 -13.33 -16.25 8.20
N GLU A 389 -12.57 -15.16 8.04
CA GLU A 389 -11.39 -15.13 7.15
C GLU A 389 -10.18 -15.80 7.80
N TYR A 390 -10.10 -15.77 9.13
CA TYR A 390 -8.98 -16.30 9.91
C TYR A 390 -9.40 -17.45 10.84
N PRO A 391 -8.48 -18.35 11.22
CA PRO A 391 -8.76 -19.39 12.20
C PRO A 391 -9.20 -18.80 13.56
N ALA A 392 -10.19 -19.42 14.19
CA ALA A 392 -10.56 -19.07 15.56
C ALA A 392 -9.45 -19.48 16.53
N THR A 393 -9.19 -18.63 17.52
CA THR A 393 -8.21 -18.91 18.57
C THR A 393 -8.76 -19.83 19.67
N ALA A 394 -7.89 -20.19 20.62
CA ALA A 394 -8.32 -20.87 21.84
C ALA A 394 -9.32 -20.02 22.65
N ILE A 395 -10.11 -20.70 23.50
CA ILE A 395 -11.10 -20.05 24.37
C ILE A 395 -10.49 -19.18 25.48
N ALA A 396 -9.20 -19.28 25.71
CA ALA A 396 -8.46 -18.57 26.74
C ALA A 396 -7.07 -18.23 26.23
N ASP A 397 -6.46 -17.22 26.83
CA ASP A 397 -5.06 -16.85 26.59
C ASP A 397 -4.14 -18.04 26.98
N TYR A 398 -2.98 -18.18 26.31
CA TYR A 398 -2.09 -19.35 26.41
C TYR A 398 -1.53 -19.59 27.83
#